data_AF-A0A0N0BMW4-F1
#
_entry.id   AF-A0A0N0BMW4-F1
#
_cell.length_a   1.000
_cell.length_b   1.000
_cell.length_c   1.000
_cell.angle_alpha   90.00
_cell.angle_beta   90.00
_cell.angle_gamma   90.00
#
_symmetry.space_group_name_H-M   'P 1'
#
loop_
_entity.id
_entity.type
_entity.pdbx_description
1 polymer ?
#
loop_
_entity_poly.entity_id
_entity_poly.type
_entity_poly.pdbx_seq_one_letter_code
_entity_poly.pdbx_strand_id
1 'polypeptide(L)'
;MTFRLPPERVPEDQPWRDRDFLRWAYHERGLSPRTIAYELGTEVSRVTVHMERLGVLRPWRHEPTLRRLYVEQGLSADEIAARDGFDCSPTTVRKYLAEYGLTDENADEITYGRLDELGSESPVPTA
;
A
#
# COMPACT_ATOMS: atom_id res chain seq x y z
N MET A 1 18.20 -3.60 17.85
CA MET A 1 18.18 -3.73 16.37
C MET A 1 18.90 -2.53 15.77
N THR A 2 19.86 -2.75 14.89
CA THR A 2 20.53 -1.68 14.15
C THR A 2 19.66 -1.32 12.95
N PHE A 3 18.95 -0.20 13.01
CA PHE A 3 18.10 0.30 11.92
C PHE A 3 18.89 0.88 10.74
N ARG A 4 20.22 0.63 10.71
CA ARG A 4 21.14 1.23 9.74
C ARG A 4 20.98 0.61 8.36
N LEU A 5 20.85 1.45 7.33
CA LEU A 5 20.88 1.00 5.96
C LEU A 5 22.30 0.52 5.58
N PRO A 6 22.48 -0.70 5.05
CA PRO A 6 23.77 -1.20 4.62
C PRO A 6 24.20 -0.41 3.38
N PRO A 7 25.39 0.21 3.39
CA PRO A 7 25.83 1.10 2.33
C PRO A 7 25.94 0.39 0.96
N GLU A 8 26.17 -0.92 0.96
CA GLU A 8 26.27 -1.75 -0.26
C GLU A 8 24.96 -1.85 -1.06
N ARG A 9 23.81 -1.64 -0.41
CA ARG A 9 22.49 -1.67 -1.06
C ARG A 9 21.93 -0.28 -1.34
N VAL A 10 22.55 0.78 -0.86
CA VAL A 10 22.09 2.15 -1.07
C VAL A 10 22.62 2.63 -2.44
N PRO A 11 21.75 2.97 -3.39
CA PRO A 11 22.18 3.55 -4.66
C PRO A 11 22.99 4.82 -4.47
N GLU A 12 24.06 4.99 -5.26
CA GLU A 12 24.95 6.16 -5.17
C GLU A 12 24.30 7.46 -5.66
N ASP A 13 23.41 7.39 -6.65
CA ASP A 13 22.67 8.55 -7.18
C ASP A 13 21.19 8.47 -6.81
N GLN A 14 20.76 9.37 -5.91
CA GLN A 14 19.35 9.61 -5.56
C GLN A 14 18.60 8.32 -5.13
N PRO A 15 18.99 7.70 -4.01
CA PRO A 15 18.43 6.42 -3.53
C PRO A 15 16.91 6.43 -3.33
N TRP A 16 16.30 7.60 -3.11
CA TRP A 16 14.85 7.77 -3.05
C TRP A 16 14.12 7.65 -4.39
N ARG A 17 14.83 7.52 -5.53
CA ARG A 17 14.23 7.26 -6.85
C ARG A 17 14.15 5.78 -7.20
N ASP A 18 14.89 4.94 -6.47
CA ASP A 18 14.95 3.52 -6.73
C ASP A 18 13.78 2.79 -6.04
N ARG A 19 12.90 2.21 -6.86
CA ARG A 19 11.69 1.53 -6.39
C ARG A 19 12.03 0.26 -5.60
N ASP A 20 12.97 -0.53 -6.09
CA ASP A 20 13.33 -1.83 -5.51
C ASP A 20 14.01 -1.64 -4.15
N PHE A 21 14.90 -0.67 -4.05
CA PHE A 21 15.52 -0.24 -2.81
C PHE A 21 14.49 0.26 -1.80
N LEU A 22 13.59 1.17 -2.19
CA LEU A 22 12.56 1.69 -1.30
C LEU A 22 11.58 0.60 -0.86
N ARG A 23 11.22 -0.32 -1.76
CA ARG A 23 10.36 -1.47 -1.45
C ARG A 23 11.03 -2.40 -0.45
N TRP A 24 12.29 -2.73 -0.66
CA TRP A 24 13.06 -3.55 0.26
C TRP A 24 13.23 -2.88 1.64
N ALA A 25 13.57 -1.58 1.67
CA ALA A 25 13.75 -0.86 2.92
C ALA A 25 12.44 -0.78 3.73
N TYR A 26 11.29 -0.62 3.04
CA TYR A 26 9.99 -0.48 3.69
C TYR A 26 9.35 -1.84 4.06
N HIS A 27 9.21 -2.75 3.10
CA HIS A 27 8.52 -4.04 3.31
C HIS A 27 9.43 -5.11 3.94
N GLU A 28 10.67 -5.25 3.44
CA GLU A 28 11.55 -6.35 3.90
C GLU A 28 12.26 -6.00 5.21
N ARG A 29 12.67 -4.74 5.39
CA ARG A 29 13.31 -4.27 6.64
C ARG A 29 12.35 -3.66 7.64
N GLY A 30 11.11 -3.35 7.25
CA GLY A 30 10.14 -2.69 8.12
C GLY A 30 10.52 -1.26 8.53
N LEU A 31 11.34 -0.56 7.73
CA LEU A 31 11.76 0.80 8.08
C LEU A 31 10.65 1.80 7.73
N SER A 32 10.39 2.73 8.64
CA SER A 32 9.48 3.85 8.36
C SER A 32 10.08 4.82 7.34
N PRO A 33 9.28 5.57 6.56
CA PRO A 33 9.78 6.60 5.64
C PRO A 33 10.66 7.64 6.33
N ARG A 34 10.35 7.95 7.61
CA ARG A 34 11.16 8.85 8.45
C ARG A 34 12.55 8.27 8.71
N THR A 35 12.62 6.98 9.05
CA THR A 35 13.88 6.28 9.30
C THR A 35 14.71 6.19 8.03
N ILE A 36 14.08 5.85 6.89
CA ILE A 36 14.75 5.81 5.58
C ILE A 36 15.35 7.18 5.25
N ALA A 37 14.58 8.25 5.41
CA ALA A 37 15.07 9.61 5.15
C ALA A 37 16.23 10.02 6.06
N TYR A 38 16.16 9.67 7.35
CA TYR A 38 17.24 9.90 8.31
C TYR A 38 18.53 9.19 7.90
N GLU A 39 18.43 7.90 7.55
CA GLU A 39 19.57 7.08 7.12
C GLU A 39 20.18 7.55 5.80
N LEU A 40 19.36 8.10 4.89
CA LEU A 40 19.79 8.67 3.62
C LEU A 40 20.27 10.13 3.72
N GLY A 41 20.14 10.77 4.89
CA GLY A 41 20.46 12.20 5.06
C GLY A 41 19.60 13.15 4.22
N THR A 42 18.34 12.78 3.96
CA THR A 42 17.40 13.54 3.12
C THR A 42 16.13 13.90 3.89
N GLU A 43 15.30 14.77 3.29
CA GLU A 43 13.99 15.11 3.84
C GLU A 43 12.98 13.97 3.70
N VAL A 44 12.17 13.77 4.75
CA VAL A 44 11.09 12.77 4.78
C VAL A 44 10.11 12.98 3.63
N SER A 45 9.72 14.23 3.37
CA SER A 45 8.80 14.58 2.28
C SER A 45 9.30 14.13 0.92
N ARG A 46 10.62 14.22 0.67
CA ARG A 46 11.22 13.77 -0.58
C ARG A 46 11.06 12.26 -0.74
N VAL A 47 11.38 11.50 0.29
CA VAL A 47 11.23 10.04 0.29
C VAL A 47 9.76 9.65 0.10
N THR A 48 8.86 10.22 0.89
CA THR A 48 7.42 9.92 0.81
C THR A 48 6.85 10.20 -0.58
N VAL A 49 7.12 11.37 -1.16
CA VAL A 49 6.60 11.72 -2.50
C VAL A 49 7.06 10.72 -3.56
N HIS A 50 8.33 10.29 -3.51
CA HIS A 50 8.83 9.32 -4.48
C HIS A 50 8.31 7.92 -4.20
N MET A 51 8.24 7.48 -2.94
CA MET A 51 7.64 6.19 -2.57
C MET A 51 6.18 6.09 -3.03
N GLU A 52 5.42 7.18 -2.95
CA GLU A 52 4.05 7.22 -3.47
C GLU A 52 4.01 7.14 -5.00
N ARG A 53 4.83 7.92 -5.70
CA ARG A 53 4.93 7.89 -7.16
C ARG A 53 5.36 6.53 -7.71
N LEU A 54 6.13 5.78 -6.94
CA LEU A 54 6.61 4.43 -7.30
C LEU A 54 5.67 3.31 -6.81
N GLY A 55 4.60 3.66 -6.10
CA GLY A 55 3.63 2.72 -5.56
C GLY A 55 4.18 1.82 -4.44
N VAL A 56 5.18 2.29 -3.68
CA VAL A 56 5.82 1.52 -2.60
C VAL A 56 5.04 1.62 -1.28
N LEU A 57 4.59 2.83 -0.92
CA LEU A 57 3.96 3.11 0.38
C LEU A 57 2.47 2.79 0.37
N ARG A 58 1.79 3.03 -0.76
CA ARG A 58 0.35 2.79 -0.95
C ARG A 58 0.10 2.22 -2.33
N PRO A 59 0.41 0.94 -2.56
CA PRO A 59 0.23 0.34 -3.87
C PRO A 59 -1.25 0.33 -4.33
N TRP A 60 -2.20 0.36 -3.39
CA TRP A 60 -3.64 0.54 -3.67
C TRP A 60 -4.05 1.96 -4.10
N ARG A 61 -3.16 2.96 -4.01
CA ARG A 61 -3.36 4.30 -4.58
C ARG A 61 -2.61 4.47 -5.90
N HIS A 62 -1.85 3.46 -6.33
CA HIS A 62 -1.04 3.54 -7.53
C HIS A 62 -1.82 2.96 -8.71
N GLU A 63 -2.39 3.83 -9.54
CA GLU A 63 -3.20 3.44 -10.71
C GLU A 63 -2.52 2.35 -11.57
N PRO A 64 -1.24 2.45 -11.97
CA PRO A 64 -0.61 1.40 -12.78
C PRO A 64 -0.57 0.03 -12.08
N THR A 65 -0.41 0.03 -10.75
CA THR A 65 -0.39 -1.22 -9.98
C THR A 65 -1.80 -1.82 -9.93
N LEU A 66 -2.81 -1.00 -9.63
CA LEU A 66 -4.20 -1.44 -9.59
C LEU A 66 -4.69 -1.94 -10.94
N ARG A 67 -4.41 -1.20 -12.02
CA ARG A 67 -4.75 -1.59 -13.38
C ARG A 67 -4.12 -2.93 -13.76
N ARG A 68 -2.84 -3.13 -13.44
CA ARG A 68 -2.16 -4.40 -13.69
C ARG A 68 -2.75 -5.57 -12.89
N LEU A 69 -3.18 -5.35 -11.65
CA LEU A 69 -3.75 -6.41 -10.83
C LEU A 69 -5.20 -6.73 -11.22
N TYR A 70 -5.99 -5.70 -11.49
CA TYR A 70 -7.41 -5.85 -11.79
C TYR A 70 -7.66 -6.23 -13.25
N VAL A 71 -7.04 -5.52 -14.22
CA VAL A 71 -7.28 -5.73 -15.65
C VAL A 71 -6.42 -6.85 -16.22
N GLU A 72 -5.11 -6.84 -15.94
CA GLU A 72 -4.21 -7.83 -16.54
C GLU A 72 -4.24 -9.18 -15.82
N GLN A 73 -4.40 -9.19 -14.50
CA GLN A 73 -4.45 -10.42 -13.70
C GLN A 73 -5.87 -10.86 -13.32
N GLY A 74 -6.89 -10.02 -13.55
CA GLY A 74 -8.29 -10.36 -13.27
C GLY A 74 -8.61 -10.51 -11.78
N LEU A 75 -7.79 -9.93 -10.89
CA LEU A 75 -7.98 -10.07 -9.44
C LEU A 75 -9.12 -9.17 -8.94
N SER A 76 -9.90 -9.69 -8.01
CA SER A 76 -10.96 -8.94 -7.33
C SER A 76 -10.38 -7.94 -6.33
N ALA A 77 -11.13 -6.90 -5.97
CA ALA A 77 -10.69 -5.91 -4.97
C ALA A 77 -10.34 -6.53 -3.59
N ASP A 78 -11.03 -7.60 -3.22
CA ASP A 78 -10.75 -8.38 -2.00
C ASP A 78 -9.40 -9.12 -2.10
N GLU A 79 -9.16 -9.81 -3.21
CA GLU A 79 -7.90 -10.50 -3.47
C GLU A 79 -6.72 -9.52 -3.54
N ILE A 80 -6.92 -8.33 -4.11
CA ILE A 80 -5.93 -7.27 -4.15
C ILE A 80 -5.62 -6.75 -2.73
N ALA A 81 -6.64 -6.52 -1.91
CA ALA A 81 -6.47 -6.08 -0.52
C ALA A 81 -5.82 -7.15 0.36
N ALA A 82 -6.06 -8.44 0.08
CA ALA A 82 -5.42 -9.55 0.79
C ALA A 82 -3.95 -9.79 0.39
N ARG A 83 -3.41 -9.09 -0.62
CA ARG A 83 -2.01 -9.27 -1.01
C ARG A 83 -1.05 -8.70 0.02
N ASP A 84 0.06 -9.38 0.19
CA ASP A 84 1.19 -8.90 0.98
C ASP A 84 1.66 -7.51 0.47
N GLY A 85 1.76 -6.56 1.40
CA GLY A 85 2.07 -5.16 1.14
C GLY A 85 0.88 -4.26 0.79
N PHE A 86 -0.34 -4.80 0.66
CA PHE A 86 -1.58 -4.05 0.55
C PHE A 86 -2.28 -3.96 1.92
N ASP A 87 -1.71 -3.17 2.82
CA ASP A 87 -2.26 -2.89 4.16
C ASP A 87 -3.50 -1.98 4.09
N CYS A 88 -4.58 -2.46 3.46
CA CYS A 88 -5.80 -1.70 3.25
C CYS A 88 -7.06 -2.58 3.18
N SER A 89 -8.22 -1.97 3.39
CA SER A 89 -9.50 -2.68 3.26
C SER A 89 -9.90 -2.90 1.79
N PRO A 90 -10.65 -3.96 1.46
CA PRO A 90 -11.24 -4.15 0.12
C PRO A 90 -12.05 -2.93 -0.35
N THR A 91 -12.75 -2.27 0.57
CA THR A 91 -13.51 -1.03 0.29
C THR A 91 -12.60 0.10 -0.18
N THR A 92 -11.41 0.24 0.42
CA THR A 92 -10.39 1.21 -0.02
C THR A 92 -9.94 0.91 -1.45
N VAL A 93 -9.70 -0.35 -1.78
CA VAL A 93 -9.31 -0.76 -3.14
C VAL A 93 -10.41 -0.46 -4.14
N ARG A 94 -11.67 -0.83 -3.85
CA ARG A 94 -12.82 -0.52 -4.72
C ARG A 94 -12.96 0.97 -5.00
N LYS A 95 -12.81 1.80 -3.97
CA LYS A 95 -12.85 3.27 -4.13
C LYS A 95 -11.82 3.76 -5.15
N TYR A 96 -10.58 3.31 -5.06
CA TYR A 96 -9.54 3.74 -6.00
C TYR A 96 -9.72 3.12 -7.39
N LEU A 97 -10.19 1.87 -7.48
CA LEU A 97 -10.57 1.28 -8.78
C LEU A 97 -11.64 2.12 -9.47
N ALA A 98 -12.65 2.59 -8.73
CA ALA A 98 -13.71 3.46 -9.24
C ALA A 98 -13.18 4.84 -9.63
N GLU A 99 -12.33 5.44 -8.79
CA GLU A 99 -11.69 6.74 -9.06
C GLU A 99 -10.85 6.71 -10.35
N TYR A 100 -10.25 5.56 -10.68
CA TYR A 100 -9.50 5.35 -11.92
C TYR A 100 -10.35 4.84 -13.10
N GLY A 101 -11.67 4.68 -12.93
CA GLY A 101 -12.57 4.18 -13.97
C GLY A 101 -12.30 2.73 -14.37
N LEU A 102 -11.76 1.91 -13.45
CA LEU A 102 -11.50 0.48 -13.65
C LEU A 102 -12.71 -0.39 -13.29
N THR A 103 -13.69 0.16 -12.55
CA THR A 103 -14.98 -0.45 -12.24
C THR A 103 -16.10 0.52 -12.63
N ASP A 104 -17.31 -0.01 -12.82
CA ASP A 104 -18.54 0.78 -13.08
C ASP A 104 -19.15 1.34 -11.78
N GLU A 105 -18.60 0.95 -10.62
CA GLU A 105 -19.03 1.48 -9.32
C GLU A 105 -18.68 2.97 -9.19
N ASN A 106 -19.61 3.76 -8.65
CA ASN A 106 -19.39 5.17 -8.39
C ASN A 106 -18.53 5.37 -7.13
N ALA A 107 -17.37 5.99 -7.28
CA ALA A 107 -16.42 6.22 -6.19
C ALA A 107 -17.03 7.02 -5.02
N ASP A 108 -17.98 7.91 -5.31
CA ASP A 108 -18.69 8.73 -4.32
C ASP A 108 -19.76 7.93 -3.57
N GLU A 109 -20.26 6.83 -4.14
CA GLU A 109 -21.25 5.95 -3.52
C GLU A 109 -20.61 4.82 -2.70
N ILE A 110 -19.32 4.53 -2.92
CA ILE A 110 -18.54 3.56 -2.13
C ILE A 110 -18.38 4.11 -0.70
N THR A 111 -19.39 3.84 0.09
CA THR A 111 -19.47 4.20 1.50
C THR A 111 -18.77 3.12 2.32
N TYR A 112 -18.03 3.53 3.35
CA TYR A 112 -17.60 2.61 4.41
C TYR A 112 -18.88 2.12 5.09
N GLY A 113 -19.39 0.97 4.64
CA GLY A 113 -20.59 0.35 5.17
C GLY A 113 -20.60 0.48 6.68
N ARG A 114 -21.69 1.07 7.18
CA ARG A 114 -21.96 1.32 8.59
C ARG A 114 -21.39 0.17 9.44
N LEU A 115 -20.39 0.47 10.27
CA LEU A 115 -19.64 -0.49 11.09
C LEU A 115 -20.51 -1.28 12.11
N ASP A 116 -21.83 -1.05 12.12
CA ASP A 116 -22.79 -1.65 13.06
C ASP A 116 -23.14 -3.12 12.74
N GLU A 117 -22.77 -3.69 11.59
CA GLU A 117 -23.23 -5.05 11.19
C GLU A 117 -22.17 -6.17 11.24
N LEU A 118 -20.94 -5.91 11.67
CA LEU A 118 -19.88 -6.94 11.79
C LEU A 118 -19.81 -7.62 13.18
N GLY A 119 -20.86 -7.49 14.01
CA GLY A 119 -20.83 -7.82 15.44
C GLY A 119 -21.97 -8.69 15.97
N SER A 120 -22.62 -9.51 15.16
CA SER A 120 -23.53 -10.57 15.63
C SER A 120 -23.48 -11.64 14.55
N GLU A 121 -22.76 -12.74 14.72
CA GLU A 121 -23.23 -13.93 15.41
C GLU A 121 -22.02 -14.79 15.78
N SER A 122 -21.63 -14.79 17.06
CA SER A 122 -20.99 -15.97 17.64
C SER A 122 -22.09 -16.75 18.35
N PRO A 123 -22.46 -17.97 17.93
CA PRO A 123 -23.45 -18.75 18.67
C PRO A 123 -22.89 -19.04 20.06
N VAL A 124 -23.60 -18.58 21.08
CA VAL A 124 -23.35 -18.93 22.47
C VAL A 124 -23.41 -20.46 22.63
N PRO A 125 -22.38 -21.13 23.17
CA PRO A 125 -22.50 -22.54 23.50
C PRO A 125 -23.41 -22.66 24.73
N THR A 126 -24.61 -23.19 24.52
CA THR A 126 -25.45 -23.72 25.59
C THR A 126 -24.82 -24.99 26.13
N ALA A 127 -24.38 -24.95 27.40
CA ALA A 127 -24.20 -26.11 28.26
C ALA A 127 -24.42 -25.70 29.71
#